data_AF-A0A2W5F5A1-F1
#
_entry.id   AF-A0A2W5F5A1-F1
#
_cell.length_a   1.000
_cell.length_b   1.000
_cell.length_c   1.000
_cell.angle_alpha   90.00
_cell.angle_beta   90.00
_cell.angle_gamma   90.00
#
_symmetry.space_group_name_H-M   'P 1'
#
loop_
_entity.id
_entity.type
_entity.pdbx_description
1 polymer ?
#
loop_
_entity_poly.entity_id
_entity_poly.type
_entity_poly.pdbx_seq_one_letter_code
_entity_poly.pdbx_strand_id
1 'polypeptide(L)'
;MSTLPSSADVIAAHDAALATSPVAPAASDLNGWIAVNHFHNRSLWAQEDLARRTQAPDAEIVANKRAIDRHNQARNDAIERVDEFLLSALGLVDPATIATALPRSTVPAGARLNSETAGSMLDRISILGLKIAAMREQTLRTDVDDAHRQACTERLQRLIQQRADLGSCYDELLADARAGRAYFKVYRQFKMYNDPRLNPALVAEQARP
;
A
#
# COMPACT_ATOMS: atom_id res chain seq x y z
N MET A 1 -20.27 0.32 -17.46
CA MET A 1 -19.60 -0.06 -16.20
C MET A 1 -18.17 0.42 -16.30
N SER A 2 -17.66 1.16 -15.31
CA SER A 2 -16.26 1.59 -15.33
C SER A 2 -15.36 0.36 -15.26
N THR A 3 -14.36 0.28 -16.13
CA THR A 3 -13.39 -0.82 -16.14
C THR A 3 -12.48 -0.70 -14.93
N LEU A 4 -12.42 -1.76 -14.12
CA LEU A 4 -11.43 -1.84 -13.02
C LEU A 4 -10.01 -1.85 -13.60
N PRO A 5 -9.03 -1.18 -12.96
CA PRO A 5 -7.68 -1.12 -13.48
C PRO A 5 -7.04 -2.51 -13.46
N SER A 6 -6.30 -2.85 -14.51
CA SER A 6 -5.47 -4.07 -14.49
C SER A 6 -4.22 -3.86 -13.64
N SER A 7 -3.60 -4.95 -13.19
CA SER A 7 -2.30 -4.87 -12.52
C SER A 7 -1.25 -4.16 -13.39
N ALA A 8 -1.28 -4.36 -14.71
CA ALA A 8 -0.38 -3.74 -15.67
C ALA A 8 -0.52 -2.21 -15.70
N ASP A 9 -1.76 -1.70 -15.72
CA ASP A 9 -2.03 -0.25 -15.70
C ASP A 9 -1.52 0.38 -14.40
N VAL A 10 -1.78 -0.28 -13.27
CA VAL A 10 -1.32 0.21 -11.96
C VAL A 10 0.20 0.19 -11.87
N ILE A 11 0.84 -0.89 -12.33
CA ILE A 11 2.30 -1.02 -12.37
C ILE A 11 2.91 0.11 -13.22
N ALA A 12 2.37 0.37 -14.41
CA ALA A 12 2.86 1.42 -15.29
C ALA A 12 2.71 2.81 -14.65
N ALA A 13 1.56 3.08 -14.00
CA ALA A 13 1.32 4.34 -13.30
C ALA A 13 2.29 4.54 -12.12
N HIS A 14 2.54 3.50 -11.32
CA HIS A 14 3.54 3.53 -10.24
C HIS A 14 4.94 3.81 -10.79
N ASP A 15 5.37 3.10 -11.83
CA ASP A 15 6.70 3.27 -12.41
C ASP A 15 6.89 4.68 -13.00
N ALA A 16 5.88 5.22 -13.67
CA ALA A 16 5.89 6.60 -14.16
C ALA A 16 5.98 7.62 -13.00
N ALA A 17 5.27 7.38 -11.90
CA ALA A 17 5.32 8.26 -10.73
C ALA A 17 6.72 8.27 -10.07
N LEU A 18 7.46 7.16 -10.12
CA LEU A 18 8.82 7.07 -9.58
C LEU A 18 9.85 7.87 -10.38
N ALA A 19 9.59 8.17 -11.65
CA ALA A 19 10.47 9.00 -12.49
C ALA A 19 10.40 10.50 -12.15
N THR A 20 9.52 10.91 -11.24
CA THR A 20 9.28 12.33 -10.90
C THR A 20 9.27 12.53 -9.39
N SER A 21 9.43 13.77 -8.93
CA SER A 21 9.30 14.09 -7.50
C SER A 21 7.88 13.79 -6.98
N PRO A 22 7.73 13.27 -5.75
CA PRO A 22 6.42 12.91 -5.21
C PRO A 22 5.56 14.18 -5.02
N VAL A 23 4.42 14.21 -5.71
CA VAL A 23 3.37 15.24 -5.54
C VAL A 23 2.16 14.57 -4.91
N ALA A 24 1.59 15.19 -3.88
CA ALA A 24 0.39 14.68 -3.22
C ALA A 24 -0.79 14.68 -4.22
N PRO A 25 -1.39 13.53 -4.54
CA PRO A 25 -2.47 13.46 -5.50
C PRO A 25 -3.80 13.86 -4.85
N ALA A 26 -4.68 14.50 -5.63
CA ALA A 26 -6.09 14.63 -5.29
C ALA A 26 -6.81 13.34 -5.69
N ALA A 27 -7.67 12.80 -4.83
CA ALA A 27 -8.39 11.56 -5.08
C ALA A 27 -9.91 11.75 -5.01
N SER A 28 -10.58 11.51 -6.14
CA SER A 28 -12.04 11.45 -6.25
C SER A 28 -12.54 10.11 -6.77
N ASP A 29 -11.64 9.28 -7.31
CA ASP A 29 -11.92 7.99 -7.92
C ASP A 29 -10.91 6.92 -7.49
N LEU A 30 -11.11 5.69 -7.97
CA LEU A 30 -10.26 4.54 -7.65
C LEU A 30 -8.78 4.79 -8.01
N ASN A 31 -8.50 5.31 -9.20
CA ASN A 31 -7.12 5.56 -9.65
C ASN A 31 -6.43 6.63 -8.79
N GLY A 32 -7.17 7.68 -8.41
CA GLY A 32 -6.68 8.69 -7.47
C GLY A 32 -6.32 8.09 -6.12
N TRP A 33 -7.13 7.19 -5.57
CA TRP A 33 -6.82 6.53 -4.29
C TRP A 33 -5.67 5.53 -4.38
N ILE A 34 -5.49 4.86 -5.52
CA ILE A 34 -4.29 4.05 -5.80
C ILE A 34 -3.05 4.96 -5.82
N ALA A 35 -3.13 6.12 -6.47
CA ALA A 35 -2.05 7.10 -6.48
C ALA A 35 -1.74 7.67 -5.07
N VAL A 36 -2.76 7.93 -4.24
CA VAL A 36 -2.60 8.32 -2.82
C VAL A 36 -1.84 7.24 -2.04
N ASN A 37 -2.23 5.97 -2.20
CA ASN A 37 -1.52 4.86 -1.57
C ASN A 37 -0.05 4.83 -1.99
N HIS A 38 0.24 4.96 -3.29
CA HIS A 38 1.60 4.96 -3.81
C HIS A 38 2.43 6.15 -3.30
N PHE A 39 1.83 7.35 -3.28
CA PHE A 39 2.44 8.56 -2.71
C PHE A 39 2.86 8.33 -1.25
N HIS A 40 1.95 7.81 -0.42
CA HIS A 40 2.26 7.56 0.99
C HIS A 40 3.29 6.45 1.20
N ASN A 41 3.30 5.42 0.34
CA ASN A 41 4.38 4.42 0.34
C ASN A 41 5.75 5.06 0.05
N ARG A 42 5.84 5.95 -0.96
CA ARG A 42 7.06 6.68 -1.29
C ARG A 42 7.51 7.60 -0.16
N SER A 43 6.60 8.37 0.40
CA SER A 43 6.90 9.28 1.51
C SER A 43 7.34 8.51 2.76
N LEU A 44 6.67 7.39 3.08
CA LEU A 44 7.04 6.51 4.18
C LEU A 44 8.46 5.98 4.00
N TRP A 45 8.79 5.46 2.82
CA TRP A 45 10.13 4.98 2.49
C TRP A 45 11.18 6.07 2.70
N ALA A 46 10.95 7.27 2.16
CA ALA A 46 11.90 8.38 2.29
C ALA A 46 12.11 8.79 3.76
N GLN A 47 11.06 8.78 4.59
CA GLN A 47 11.17 9.09 6.02
C GLN A 47 11.90 7.98 6.80
N GLU A 48 11.72 6.71 6.43
CA GLU A 48 12.48 5.59 6.98
C GLU A 48 13.98 5.72 6.67
N ASP A 49 14.35 6.08 5.44
CA ASP A 49 15.76 6.31 5.07
C ASP A 49 16.37 7.46 5.88
N LEU A 50 15.63 8.57 6.04
CA LEU A 50 16.08 9.70 6.87
C LEU A 50 16.23 9.31 8.35
N ALA A 51 15.35 8.47 8.87
CA ALA A 51 15.39 8.00 10.26
C ALA A 51 16.53 6.99 10.54
N ARG A 52 17.08 6.34 9.52
CA ARG A 52 18.17 5.36 9.66
C ARG A 52 19.57 5.99 9.71
N ARG A 53 19.68 7.30 9.47
CA ARG A 53 20.95 8.03 9.57
C ARG A 53 21.46 8.01 11.01
N THR A 54 22.70 7.54 11.20
CA THR A 54 23.34 7.41 12.52
C THR A 54 23.93 8.72 13.05
N GLN A 55 23.99 9.76 12.22
CA GLN A 55 24.56 11.07 12.55
C GLN A 55 23.49 12.17 12.61
N ALA A 56 22.20 11.81 12.52
CA ALA A 56 21.12 12.78 12.59
C ALA A 56 20.86 13.21 14.06
N PRO A 57 20.51 14.47 14.31
CA PRO A 57 20.07 14.91 15.64
C PRO A 57 18.80 14.17 16.11
N ASP A 58 18.68 13.93 17.42
CA ASP A 58 17.52 13.26 18.02
C ASP A 58 16.18 13.93 17.64
N ALA A 59 16.17 15.26 17.55
CA ALA A 59 14.98 16.02 17.16
C ALA A 59 14.52 15.70 15.72
N GLU A 60 15.45 15.44 14.80
CA GLU A 60 15.12 14.99 13.45
C GLU A 60 14.54 13.58 13.48
N ILE A 61 15.15 12.67 14.25
CA ILE A 61 14.65 11.29 14.39
C ILE A 61 13.22 11.27 14.95
N VAL A 62 12.91 12.11 15.95
CA VAL A 62 11.54 12.27 16.47
C VAL A 62 10.59 12.79 15.39
N ALA A 63 11.02 13.78 14.60
CA ALA A 63 10.21 14.32 13.51
C ALA A 63 9.95 13.27 12.42
N ASN A 64 10.97 12.50 12.03
CA ASN A 64 10.85 11.40 11.08
C ASN A 64 9.89 10.32 11.61
N LYS A 65 10.01 9.91 12.88
CA LYS A 65 9.09 8.92 13.47
C LYS A 65 7.63 9.37 13.40
N ARG A 66 7.35 10.62 13.75
CA ARG A 66 6.00 11.19 13.64
C ARG A 66 5.51 11.22 12.19
N ALA A 67 6.40 11.48 11.22
CA ALA A 67 6.05 11.46 9.79
C ALA A 67 5.80 10.03 9.27
N ILE A 68 6.62 9.06 9.68
CA ILE A 68 6.45 7.62 9.41
C ILE A 68 5.08 7.16 9.89
N ASP A 69 4.69 7.50 11.12
CA ASP A 69 3.39 7.09 11.67
C ASP A 69 2.22 7.67 10.88
N ARG A 70 2.30 8.96 10.49
CA ARG A 70 1.27 9.61 9.67
C ARG A 70 1.16 8.97 8.28
N HIS A 71 2.28 8.77 7.59
CA HIS A 71 2.27 8.16 6.25
C HIS A 71 1.83 6.70 6.28
N ASN A 72 2.22 5.96 7.31
CA ASN A 72 1.74 4.60 7.50
C ASN A 72 0.23 4.57 7.74
N GLN A 73 -0.32 5.47 8.56
CA GLN A 73 -1.77 5.56 8.73
C GLN A 73 -2.46 5.87 7.39
N ALA A 74 -2.03 6.94 6.72
CA ALA A 74 -2.65 7.38 5.46
C ALA A 74 -2.53 6.34 4.33
N ARG A 75 -1.44 5.56 4.29
CA ARG A 75 -1.30 4.40 3.39
C ARG A 75 -2.37 3.35 3.65
N ASN A 76 -2.64 3.01 4.93
CA ASN A 76 -3.66 2.02 5.28
C ASN A 76 -5.08 2.55 5.01
N ASP A 77 -5.33 3.82 5.30
CA ASP A 77 -6.61 4.46 4.96
C ASP A 77 -6.86 4.41 3.45
N ALA A 78 -5.82 4.63 2.64
CA ALA A 78 -5.91 4.50 1.19
C ALA A 78 -6.18 3.06 0.72
N ILE A 79 -5.60 2.04 1.38
CA ILE A 79 -5.91 0.62 1.10
C ILE A 79 -7.40 0.36 1.31
N GLU A 80 -7.94 0.76 2.45
CA GLU A 80 -9.36 0.58 2.76
C GLU A 80 -10.25 1.30 1.74
N ARG A 81 -9.86 2.53 1.35
CA ARG A 81 -10.63 3.30 0.38
C ARG A 81 -10.61 2.66 -1.00
N VAL A 82 -9.46 2.15 -1.44
CA VAL A 82 -9.34 1.35 -2.68
C VAL A 82 -10.24 0.11 -2.62
N ASP A 83 -10.24 -0.62 -1.51
CA ASP A 83 -11.09 -1.80 -1.33
C ASP A 83 -12.58 -1.45 -1.37
N GLU A 84 -13.01 -0.33 -0.78
CA GLU A 84 -14.40 0.13 -0.89
C GLU A 84 -14.81 0.41 -2.34
N PHE A 85 -13.96 1.11 -3.12
CA PHE A 85 -14.23 1.36 -4.53
C PHE A 85 -14.35 0.06 -5.32
N LEU A 86 -13.44 -0.89 -5.08
CA LEU A 86 -13.44 -2.19 -5.76
C LEU A 86 -14.68 -3.03 -5.38
N LEU A 87 -14.99 -3.16 -4.10
CA LEU A 87 -16.16 -3.93 -3.64
C LEU A 87 -17.47 -3.33 -4.12
N SER A 88 -17.58 -2.00 -4.12
CA SER A 88 -18.75 -1.29 -4.66
C SER A 88 -18.90 -1.54 -6.15
N ALA A 89 -17.82 -1.40 -6.93
CA ALA A 89 -17.82 -1.64 -8.37
C ALA A 89 -18.10 -3.12 -8.74
N LEU A 90 -17.74 -4.06 -7.89
CA LEU A 90 -18.02 -5.49 -8.05
C LEU A 90 -19.41 -5.91 -7.53
N GLY A 91 -20.12 -5.02 -6.81
CA GLY A 91 -21.42 -5.34 -6.20
C GLY A 91 -21.33 -6.36 -5.06
N LEU A 92 -20.19 -6.44 -4.37
CA LEU A 92 -19.90 -7.45 -3.33
C LEU A 92 -20.13 -6.97 -1.90
N VAL A 93 -20.60 -5.73 -1.75
CA VAL A 93 -20.92 -5.09 -0.48
C VAL A 93 -22.22 -4.30 -0.60
N ASP A 94 -22.99 -4.26 0.48
CA ASP A 94 -24.17 -3.42 0.58
C ASP A 94 -23.77 -1.94 0.66
N PRO A 95 -24.19 -1.09 -0.31
CA PRO A 95 -23.87 0.33 -0.33
C PRO A 95 -24.29 1.06 0.95
N ALA A 96 -25.36 0.64 1.63
CA ALA A 96 -25.82 1.26 2.86
C ALA A 96 -24.87 1.03 4.05
N THR A 97 -24.02 0.01 3.97
CA THR A 97 -23.14 -0.40 5.08
C THR A 97 -21.66 -0.21 4.80
N ILE A 98 -21.28 0.16 3.57
CA ILE A 98 -19.87 0.23 3.14
C ILE A 98 -19.03 1.20 4.00
N ALA A 99 -19.63 2.31 4.45
CA ALA A 99 -18.99 3.32 5.28
C ALA A 99 -19.04 2.99 6.79
N THR A 100 -19.61 1.85 7.18
CA THR A 100 -19.74 1.46 8.59
C THR A 100 -18.51 0.68 9.08
N ALA A 101 -18.44 0.46 10.39
CA ALA A 101 -17.41 -0.38 11.00
C ALA A 101 -17.49 -1.86 10.58
N LEU A 102 -18.66 -2.34 10.17
CA LEU A 102 -18.92 -3.73 9.77
C LEU A 102 -19.70 -3.78 8.45
N PRO A 103 -19.04 -3.59 7.30
CA PRO A 103 -19.70 -3.69 6.00
C PRO A 103 -20.31 -5.07 5.76
N ARG A 104 -21.56 -5.09 5.26
CA ARG A 104 -22.28 -6.33 4.95
C ARG A 104 -21.91 -6.79 3.54
N SER A 105 -21.33 -7.98 3.42
CA SER A 105 -21.07 -8.61 2.12
C SER A 105 -22.36 -9.12 1.49
N THR A 106 -22.47 -8.98 0.17
CA THR A 106 -23.59 -9.45 -0.67
C THR A 106 -23.20 -10.67 -1.53
N VAL A 107 -22.07 -11.31 -1.23
CA VAL A 107 -21.52 -12.40 -2.04
C VAL A 107 -22.45 -13.63 -2.04
N PRO A 108 -22.58 -14.36 -3.18
CA PRO A 108 -23.31 -15.62 -3.22
C PRO A 108 -22.72 -16.69 -2.28
N ALA A 109 -23.58 -17.60 -1.82
CA ALA A 109 -23.14 -18.78 -1.08
C ALA A 109 -22.19 -19.63 -1.94
N GLY A 110 -21.09 -20.10 -1.34
CA GLY A 110 -20.09 -20.93 -2.02
C GLY A 110 -18.90 -20.18 -2.62
N ALA A 111 -18.90 -18.84 -2.63
CA ALA A 111 -17.73 -18.07 -3.02
C ALA A 111 -16.58 -18.22 -2.00
N ARG A 112 -15.36 -18.41 -2.49
CA ARG A 112 -14.16 -18.54 -1.66
C ARG A 112 -13.73 -17.18 -1.09
N LEU A 113 -13.56 -17.08 0.22
CA LEU A 113 -12.93 -15.91 0.83
C LEU A 113 -11.44 -15.91 0.51
N ASN A 114 -10.93 -14.78 0.01
CA ASN A 114 -9.51 -14.53 -0.13
C ASN A 114 -8.95 -13.87 1.13
N SER A 115 -7.77 -14.30 1.57
CA SER A 115 -7.14 -13.78 2.79
C SER A 115 -6.64 -12.35 2.63
N GLU A 116 -6.11 -12.01 1.46
CA GLU A 116 -5.68 -10.65 1.13
C GLU A 116 -6.79 -9.91 0.37
N THR A 117 -6.87 -8.60 0.62
CA THR A 117 -7.76 -7.71 -0.12
C THR A 117 -7.09 -7.24 -1.40
N ALA A 118 -7.88 -6.84 -2.39
CA ALA A 118 -7.33 -6.34 -3.65
C ALA A 118 -6.53 -5.04 -3.43
N GLY A 119 -6.97 -4.15 -2.53
CA GLY A 119 -6.24 -2.97 -2.09
C GLY A 119 -4.91 -3.30 -1.43
N SER A 120 -4.84 -4.33 -0.56
CA SER A 120 -3.57 -4.74 0.05
C SER A 120 -2.59 -5.32 -0.97
N MET A 121 -3.10 -5.99 -2.01
CA MET A 121 -2.26 -6.48 -3.11
C MET A 121 -1.67 -5.32 -3.92
N LEU A 122 -2.48 -4.30 -4.26
CA LEU A 122 -2.02 -3.09 -4.96
C LEU A 122 -0.97 -2.31 -4.16
N ASP A 123 -1.16 -2.22 -2.85
CA ASP A 123 -0.19 -1.61 -1.95
C ASP A 123 1.16 -2.37 -1.93
N ARG A 124 1.11 -3.70 -1.88
CA ARG A 124 2.33 -4.53 -2.00
C ARG A 124 2.99 -4.41 -3.37
N ILE A 125 2.22 -4.27 -4.45
CA ILE A 125 2.73 -3.98 -5.80
C ILE A 125 3.47 -2.64 -5.81
N SER A 126 2.92 -1.60 -5.17
CA SER A 126 3.56 -0.30 -4.97
C SER A 126 4.89 -0.43 -4.23
N ILE A 127 4.93 -1.14 -3.11
CA ILE A 127 6.15 -1.37 -2.31
C ILE A 127 7.21 -2.14 -3.11
N LEU A 128 6.81 -3.16 -3.87
CA LEU A 128 7.73 -3.89 -4.76
C LEU A 128 8.30 -2.96 -5.84
N GLY A 129 7.52 -2.02 -6.37
CA GLY A 129 8.01 -0.98 -7.27
C GLY A 129 9.13 -0.12 -6.65
N LEU A 130 8.97 0.30 -5.40
CA LEU A 130 10.02 1.04 -4.66
C LEU A 130 11.29 0.21 -4.51
N LYS A 131 11.15 -1.05 -4.09
CA LYS A 131 12.27 -1.99 -3.96
C LYS A 131 12.99 -2.22 -5.29
N ILE A 132 12.24 -2.36 -6.38
CA ILE A 132 12.79 -2.53 -7.73
C ILE A 132 13.59 -1.28 -8.13
N ALA A 133 13.05 -0.08 -7.94
CA ALA A 133 13.75 1.16 -8.26
C ALA A 133 15.06 1.31 -7.47
N ALA A 134 15.00 1.15 -6.14
CA ALA A 134 16.20 1.21 -5.29
C ALA A 134 17.22 0.11 -5.62
N MET A 135 16.77 -1.12 -5.92
CA MET A 135 17.67 -2.21 -6.27
C MET A 135 18.33 -1.99 -7.64
N ARG A 136 17.63 -1.39 -8.62
CA ARG A 136 18.21 -1.01 -9.91
C ARG A 136 19.39 -0.05 -9.71
N GLU A 137 19.26 0.95 -8.85
CA GLU A 137 20.38 1.86 -8.53
C GLU A 137 21.60 1.09 -8.01
N GLN A 138 21.40 0.08 -7.15
CA GLN A 138 22.51 -0.75 -6.64
C GLN A 138 23.21 -1.55 -7.74
N THR A 139 22.50 -1.98 -8.78
CA THR A 139 23.12 -2.69 -9.93
C THR A 139 24.00 -1.79 -10.78
N LEU A 140 23.81 -0.46 -10.71
CA LEU A 140 24.52 0.54 -11.51
C LEU A 140 25.69 1.20 -10.77
N ARG A 141 25.92 0.83 -9.51
CA ARG A 141 27.01 1.37 -8.68
C ARG A 141 28.39 1.02 -9.24
N THR A 142 29.25 2.03 -9.35
CA THR A 142 30.63 1.88 -9.82
C THR A 142 31.66 1.81 -8.70
N ASP A 143 31.23 2.03 -7.45
CA ASP A 143 32.05 2.05 -6.23
C ASP A 143 32.08 0.69 -5.49
N VAL A 144 31.61 -0.38 -6.14
CA VAL A 144 31.50 -1.74 -5.60
C VAL A 144 32.09 -2.76 -6.56
N ASP A 145 32.42 -3.95 -6.07
CA ASP A 145 32.93 -5.04 -6.91
C ASP A 145 31.84 -5.71 -7.75
N ASP A 146 32.28 -6.55 -8.68
CA ASP A 146 31.42 -7.27 -9.62
C ASP A 146 30.52 -8.28 -8.90
N ALA A 147 31.02 -8.89 -7.81
CA ALA A 147 30.26 -9.84 -7.01
C ALA A 147 29.05 -9.16 -6.34
N HIS A 148 29.22 -7.95 -5.82
CA HIS A 148 28.13 -7.14 -5.28
C HIS A 148 27.09 -6.82 -6.36
N ARG A 149 27.51 -6.32 -7.54
CA ARG A 149 26.58 -5.99 -8.64
C ARG A 149 25.82 -7.21 -9.11
N GLN A 150 26.48 -8.36 -9.22
CA GLN A 150 25.84 -9.62 -9.59
C GLN A 150 24.79 -10.03 -8.55
N ALA A 151 25.12 -9.98 -7.26
CA ALA A 151 24.21 -10.34 -6.19
C ALA A 151 23.00 -9.37 -6.11
N CYS A 152 23.18 -8.08 -6.40
CA CYS A 152 22.08 -7.11 -6.53
C CYS A 152 21.22 -7.38 -7.77
N THR A 153 21.83 -7.78 -8.89
CA THR A 153 21.11 -8.15 -10.12
C THR A 153 20.19 -9.35 -9.89
N GLU A 154 20.67 -10.39 -9.19
CA GLU A 154 19.83 -11.54 -8.82
C GLU A 154 18.68 -11.19 -7.87
N ARG A 155 18.90 -10.24 -6.96
CA ARG A 155 17.83 -9.71 -6.10
C ARG A 155 16.81 -8.92 -6.91
N LEU A 156 17.27 -8.12 -7.87
CA LEU A 156 16.41 -7.35 -8.77
C LEU A 156 15.49 -8.27 -9.57
N GLN A 157 16.03 -9.34 -10.18
CA GLN A 157 15.22 -10.29 -10.94
C GLN A 157 14.13 -10.94 -10.08
N ARG A 158 14.46 -11.33 -8.84
CA ARG A 158 13.48 -11.85 -7.89
C ARG A 158 12.38 -10.85 -7.56
N LEU A 159 12.73 -9.58 -7.34
CA LEU A 159 11.74 -8.53 -7.06
C LEU A 159 10.80 -8.29 -8.25
N ILE A 160 11.35 -8.29 -9.48
CA ILE A 160 10.56 -8.16 -10.71
C ILE A 160 9.57 -9.33 -10.84
N GLN A 161 10.04 -10.56 -10.64
CA GLN A 161 9.18 -11.75 -10.68
C GLN A 161 8.08 -11.67 -9.62
N GLN A 162 8.42 -11.32 -8.36
CA GLN A 162 7.44 -11.17 -7.29
C GLN A 162 6.36 -10.14 -7.61
N ARG A 163 6.71 -9.02 -8.27
CA ARG A 163 5.72 -8.00 -8.66
C ARG A 163 4.82 -8.50 -9.78
N ALA A 164 5.37 -9.24 -10.75
CA ALA A 164 4.59 -9.84 -11.84
C ALA A 164 3.63 -10.93 -11.34
N ASP A 165 4.10 -11.82 -10.46
CA ASP A 165 3.27 -12.87 -9.86
C ASP A 165 2.13 -12.27 -9.03
N LEU A 166 2.44 -11.28 -8.20
CA LEU A 166 1.43 -10.58 -7.39
C LEU A 166 0.40 -9.84 -8.26
N GLY A 167 0.86 -9.21 -9.36
CA GLY A 167 -0.03 -8.59 -10.34
C GLY A 167 -0.99 -9.60 -10.97
N SER A 168 -0.47 -10.77 -11.37
CA SER A 168 -1.29 -11.86 -11.92
C SER A 168 -2.33 -12.36 -10.92
N CYS A 169 -1.93 -12.55 -9.66
CA CYS A 169 -2.86 -12.92 -8.59
C CYS A 169 -3.95 -11.85 -8.35
N TYR A 170 -3.61 -10.56 -8.50
CA TYR A 170 -4.58 -9.46 -8.35
C TYR A 170 -5.63 -9.51 -9.47
N ASP A 171 -5.18 -9.67 -10.72
CA ASP A 171 -6.08 -9.75 -11.87
C ASP A 171 -6.98 -10.98 -11.81
N GLU A 172 -6.43 -12.12 -11.37
CA GLU A 172 -7.19 -13.36 -11.15
C GLU A 172 -8.24 -13.19 -10.04
N LEU A 173 -7.87 -12.57 -8.90
CA LEU A 173 -8.80 -12.27 -7.82
C LEU A 173 -9.98 -11.41 -8.31
N LEU A 174 -9.71 -10.35 -9.09
CA LEU A 174 -10.78 -9.51 -9.64
C LEU A 174 -11.66 -10.25 -10.64
N ALA A 175 -11.07 -11.14 -11.47
CA ALA A 175 -11.82 -11.95 -12.41
C ALA A 175 -12.72 -12.97 -11.70
N ASP A 176 -12.20 -13.66 -10.69
CA ASP A 176 -12.96 -14.59 -9.85
C ASP A 176 -14.06 -13.90 -9.06
N ALA A 177 -13.77 -12.70 -8.53
CA ALA A 177 -14.73 -11.89 -7.80
C ALA A 177 -15.89 -11.46 -8.68
N ARG A 178 -15.60 -11.02 -9.91
CA ARG A 178 -16.63 -10.69 -10.90
C ARG A 178 -17.47 -11.89 -11.30
N ALA A 179 -16.88 -13.10 -11.30
CA ALA A 179 -17.57 -14.34 -11.61
C ALA A 179 -18.29 -14.97 -10.39
N GLY A 180 -18.24 -14.33 -9.21
CA GLY A 180 -18.84 -14.85 -7.98
C GLY A 180 -18.14 -16.09 -7.41
N ARG A 181 -16.90 -16.38 -7.85
CA ARG A 181 -16.10 -17.54 -7.38
C ARG A 181 -15.27 -17.22 -6.15
N ALA A 182 -14.83 -15.96 -6.02
CA ALA A 182 -14.07 -15.50 -4.86
C ALA A 182 -14.58 -14.13 -4.38
N TYR A 183 -14.15 -13.71 -3.19
CA TYR A 183 -14.37 -12.36 -2.70
C TYR A 183 -13.35 -11.99 -1.63
N PHE A 184 -13.31 -10.72 -1.28
CA PHE A 184 -12.53 -10.20 -0.15
C PHE A 184 -13.43 -9.27 0.69
N LYS A 185 -12.96 -8.91 1.88
CA LYS A 185 -13.69 -8.06 2.83
C LYS A 185 -12.82 -6.89 3.24
N VAL A 186 -13.44 -5.73 3.45
CA VAL A 186 -12.81 -4.62 4.15
C VAL A 186 -12.87 -4.91 5.65
N TYR A 187 -11.70 -4.98 6.27
CA TYR A 187 -11.55 -4.94 7.72
C TYR A 187 -10.96 -3.58 8.09
N ARG A 188 -11.78 -2.73 8.73
CA ARG A 188 -11.33 -1.43 9.23
C ARG A 188 -10.18 -1.64 10.21
N GLN A 189 -9.06 -0.97 9.98
CA GLN A 189 -7.88 -1.10 10.81
C GLN A 189 -8.08 -0.34 12.12
N PHE A 190 -8.43 -1.07 13.18
CA PHE A 190 -8.54 -0.55 14.54
C PHE A 190 -7.15 -0.37 15.17
N LYS A 191 -6.32 0.54 14.63
CA LYS A 191 -4.99 0.83 15.20
C LYS A 191 -5.12 1.61 16.50
N MET A 192 -5.27 0.88 17.60
CA MET A 192 -5.43 1.45 18.95
C MET A 192 -4.34 2.47 19.31
N TYR A 193 -3.08 2.21 18.94
CA TYR A 193 -1.96 3.08 19.34
C TYR A 193 -1.92 4.43 18.60
N ASN A 194 -2.64 4.57 17.48
CA ASN A 194 -2.75 5.82 16.73
C ASN A 194 -3.93 6.70 17.21
N ASP A 195 -4.87 6.13 17.97
CA ASP A 195 -5.88 6.90 18.67
C ASP A 195 -5.32 7.33 20.04
N PRO A 196 -5.10 8.64 20.29
CA PRO A 196 -4.57 9.12 21.56
C PRO A 196 -5.40 8.70 22.77
N ARG A 197 -6.69 8.38 22.57
CA ARG A 197 -7.60 7.92 23.62
C ARG A 197 -7.43 6.45 23.97
N LEU A 198 -6.85 5.65 23.06
CA LEU A 198 -6.65 4.21 23.22
C LEU A 198 -5.17 3.86 23.47
N ASN A 199 -4.25 4.82 23.32
CA ASN A 199 -2.84 4.65 23.61
C ASN A 199 -2.55 4.92 25.10
N PRO A 200 -2.14 3.92 25.91
CA PRO A 200 -1.94 4.10 27.35
C PRO A 200 -0.92 5.18 27.71
N ALA A 201 0.14 5.34 26.91
CA ALA A 201 1.18 6.34 27.16
C ALA A 201 0.64 7.76 26.93
N LEU A 202 -0.08 7.98 25.82
CA LEU A 202 -0.65 9.30 25.50
C LEU A 202 -1.79 9.67 26.47
N VAL A 203 -2.60 8.69 26.88
CA VAL A 203 -3.60 8.88 27.95
C VAL A 203 -2.92 9.31 29.25
N ALA A 204 -1.83 8.65 29.64
CA ALA A 204 -1.08 8.99 30.84
C ALA A 204 -0.40 10.36 30.77
N GLU A 205 0.01 10.82 29.59
CA GLU A 205 0.55 12.18 29.38
C GLU A 205 -0.53 13.25 29.55
N GLN A 206 -1.72 13.03 29.00
CA GLN A 206 -2.86 13.96 29.12
C GLN A 206 -3.41 14.08 30.55
N ALA A 207 -3.20 13.05 31.39
CA ALA A 207 -3.64 13.03 32.78
C ALA A 207 -2.67 13.71 33.76
N ARG A 208 -1.51 14.18 33.29
CA ARG A 208 -0.56 14.94 34.14
C ARG A 208 -0.97 16.43 34.16
N PRO A 209 -1.06 17.05 35.36
CA PRO A 209 -1.44 18.45 35.51
C PRO A 209 -0.38 19.41 34.96
#